data_AF-A0A9Q5G6W9-F1
#
_entry.id   AF-A0A9Q5G6W9-F1
#
_cell.length_a   1.000
_cell.length_b   1.000
_cell.length_c   1.000
_cell.angle_alpha   90.00
_cell.angle_beta   90.00
_cell.angle_gamma   90.00
#
_symmetry.space_group_name_H-M   'P 1'
#
loop_
_entity.id
_entity.type
_entity.pdbx_description
1 polymer ?
#
loop_
_entity_poly.entity_id
_entity_poly.type
_entity_poly.pdbx_seq_one_letter_code
_entity_poly.pdbx_strand_id
1 'polypeptide(L)'
;MATNTLNDLHFELERSISRKVDSKLIGYQVSLSDKFYDKYTKFWNKKYSFDFVTNHRSFYAQLTKTCVYDALKESLKKVDRKAIAKHMAELEALIDVAENKEEFQNFFEKKYRLKFPDLNDCVYPKEKELSDFDKKLWIAMHYNPRENKGEQ
;
A
#
# COMPACT_ATOMS: atom_id res chain seq x y z
N MET A 1 -20.10 18.71 -9.32
CA MET A 1 -19.11 18.11 -10.24
C MET A 1 -18.73 16.74 -9.70
N ALA A 2 -19.29 15.67 -10.27
CA ALA A 2 -19.20 14.29 -9.72
C ALA A 2 -18.56 13.33 -10.74
N THR A 3 -17.41 13.74 -11.28
CA THR A 3 -16.60 12.98 -12.24
C THR A 3 -15.15 13.21 -11.81
N ASN A 4 -14.54 12.40 -10.93
CA ASN A 4 -13.85 11.19 -11.36
C ASN A 4 -13.21 10.47 -10.15
N THR A 5 -14.00 10.00 -9.20
CA THR A 5 -13.47 9.32 -7.99
C THR A 5 -12.56 8.12 -8.32
N LEU A 6 -12.81 7.43 -9.43
CA LEU A 6 -11.95 6.35 -9.93
C LEU A 6 -10.63 6.88 -10.51
N ASN A 7 -10.65 7.94 -11.31
CA ASN A 7 -9.40 8.49 -11.87
C ASN A 7 -8.55 9.12 -10.77
N ASP A 8 -9.17 9.73 -9.76
CA ASP A 8 -8.46 10.29 -8.60
C ASP A 8 -7.82 9.17 -7.77
N LEU A 9 -8.52 8.04 -7.61
CA LEU A 9 -7.98 6.83 -6.97
C LEU A 9 -6.79 6.26 -7.75
N HIS A 10 -6.93 6.08 -9.07
CA HIS A 10 -5.86 5.59 -9.93
C HIS A 10 -4.67 6.54 -9.90
N PHE A 11 -4.89 7.85 -9.97
CA PHE A 11 -3.84 8.84 -9.89
C PHE A 11 -3.05 8.78 -8.57
N GLU A 12 -3.73 8.71 -7.42
CA GLU A 12 -3.05 8.60 -6.12
C GLU A 12 -2.36 7.23 -5.95
N LEU A 13 -2.91 6.17 -6.53
CA LEU A 13 -2.29 4.85 -6.54
C LEU A 13 -1.01 4.85 -7.39
N GLU A 14 -1.04 5.39 -8.61
CA GLU A 14 0.12 5.58 -9.48
C GLU A 14 1.21 6.39 -8.77
N ARG A 15 0.82 7.51 -8.14
CA ARG A 15 1.72 8.35 -7.35
C ARG A 15 2.35 7.60 -6.19
N SER A 16 1.61 6.72 -5.53
CA SER A 16 2.10 5.92 -4.41
C SER A 16 3.11 4.87 -4.89
N ILE A 17 2.79 4.15 -5.96
CA ILE A 17 3.64 3.11 -6.55
C ILE A 17 4.96 3.69 -7.08
N SER A 18 4.89 4.85 -7.74
CA SER A 18 6.05 5.52 -8.34
C SER A 18 7.14 5.89 -7.33
N ARG A 19 6.86 5.87 -6.02
CA ARG A 19 7.86 6.09 -4.96
C ARG A 19 8.86 4.94 -4.83
N LYS A 20 8.48 3.72 -5.23
CA LYS A 20 9.29 2.50 -5.08
C LYS A 20 9.52 1.75 -6.38
N VAL A 21 8.80 2.10 -7.43
CA VAL A 21 8.90 1.49 -8.76
C VAL A 21 9.24 2.57 -9.78
N ASP A 22 10.32 2.35 -10.53
CA ASP A 22 10.66 3.16 -11.70
C ASP A 22 10.20 2.41 -12.96
N SER A 23 8.98 2.68 -13.41
CA SER A 23 8.43 2.11 -14.63
C SER A 23 7.46 3.05 -15.33
N LYS A 24 7.63 3.21 -16.65
CA LYS A 24 6.70 3.96 -17.51
C LYS A 24 5.35 3.25 -17.71
N LEU A 25 5.20 2.03 -17.18
CA LEU A 25 4.01 1.20 -17.34
C LEU A 25 3.10 1.20 -16.12
N ILE A 26 3.40 2.00 -15.08
CA ILE A 26 2.61 2.04 -13.84
C ILE A 26 1.15 2.39 -14.13
N GLY A 27 0.86 3.42 -14.91
CA GLY A 27 -0.54 3.77 -15.21
C GLY A 27 -1.30 2.68 -15.96
N TYR A 28 -0.62 1.95 -16.86
CA TYR A 28 -1.23 0.79 -17.51
C TYR A 28 -1.50 -0.34 -16.52
N GLN A 29 -0.54 -0.64 -15.64
CA GLN A 29 -0.72 -1.63 -14.58
C GLN A 29 -1.88 -1.26 -13.65
N VAL A 30 -1.95 0.00 -13.21
CA VAL A 30 -3.01 0.50 -12.33
C VAL A 30 -4.39 0.32 -12.97
N SER A 31 -4.54 0.63 -14.26
CA SER A 31 -5.80 0.45 -14.98
C SER A 31 -6.33 -1.00 -15.01
N LEU A 32 -5.48 -1.99 -14.72
CA LEU A 32 -5.82 -3.42 -14.71
C LEU A 32 -5.91 -4.03 -13.31
N SER A 33 -5.77 -3.22 -12.26
CA SER A 33 -5.42 -3.74 -10.93
C SER A 33 -6.49 -3.60 -9.87
N ASP A 34 -7.63 -2.98 -10.19
CA ASP A 34 -8.68 -2.67 -9.22
C ASP A 34 -9.20 -3.91 -8.51
N LYS A 35 -9.46 -5.00 -9.25
CA LYS A 35 -9.96 -6.25 -8.67
C LYS A 35 -8.92 -6.88 -7.73
N PHE A 36 -7.66 -6.90 -8.15
CA PHE A 36 -6.57 -7.41 -7.32
C PHE A 36 -6.42 -6.62 -6.02
N TYR A 37 -6.33 -5.28 -6.10
CA TYR A 37 -6.14 -4.45 -4.91
C TYR A 37 -7.38 -4.44 -4.02
N ASP A 38 -8.59 -4.45 -4.57
CA ASP A 38 -9.82 -4.57 -3.77
C ASP A 38 -9.82 -5.87 -2.96
N LYS A 39 -9.56 -7.01 -3.61
CA LYS A 39 -9.52 -8.32 -2.93
C LYS A 39 -8.41 -8.40 -1.90
N TYR A 40 -7.20 -7.95 -2.23
CA TYR A 40 -6.08 -8.02 -1.30
C TYR A 40 -6.31 -7.12 -0.09
N THR A 41 -6.85 -5.93 -0.29
CA THR A 41 -7.15 -4.99 0.79
C THR A 41 -8.23 -5.55 1.73
N LYS A 42 -9.16 -6.37 1.23
CA LYS A 42 -10.17 -7.06 2.04
C LYS A 42 -9.57 -8.09 3.01
N PHE A 43 -8.47 -8.76 2.67
CA PHE A 43 -7.77 -9.64 3.63
C PHE A 43 -7.20 -8.90 4.84
N TRP A 44 -7.10 -7.56 4.76
CA TRP A 44 -6.72 -6.70 5.87
C TRP A 44 -7.91 -6.10 6.61
N ASN A 45 -9.14 -6.51 6.27
CA ASN A 45 -10.40 -5.90 6.73
C ASN A 45 -10.46 -4.40 6.43
N LYS A 46 -9.87 -3.97 5.31
CA LYS A 46 -9.86 -2.59 4.82
C LYS A 46 -10.59 -2.51 3.48
N LYS A 47 -10.91 -1.28 3.05
CA LYS A 47 -11.56 -1.01 1.75
C LYS A 47 -10.57 -0.32 0.82
N TYR A 48 -10.41 -0.86 -0.39
CA TYR A 48 -9.71 -0.17 -1.47
C TYR A 48 -10.49 1.10 -1.83
N SER A 49 -9.90 2.25 -1.48
CA SER A 49 -10.54 3.56 -1.55
C SER A 49 -9.48 4.65 -1.59
N PHE A 50 -9.87 5.84 -2.07
CA PHE A 50 -8.97 6.99 -2.19
C PHE A 50 -8.31 7.34 -0.87
N ASP A 51 -9.09 7.40 0.22
CA ASP A 51 -8.59 7.72 1.56
C ASP A 51 -7.61 6.66 2.06
N PHE A 52 -7.90 5.38 1.82
CA PHE A 52 -7.03 4.31 2.28
C PHE A 52 -5.70 4.31 1.51
N VAL A 53 -5.72 4.48 0.19
CA VAL A 53 -4.51 4.61 -0.65
C VAL A 53 -3.68 5.81 -0.20
N THR A 54 -4.32 6.96 0.03
CA THR A 54 -3.66 8.20 0.46
C THR A 54 -2.98 8.07 1.82
N ASN A 55 -3.62 7.36 2.76
CA ASN A 55 -3.09 7.16 4.12
C ASN A 55 -2.06 6.03 4.20
N HIS A 56 -2.14 5.03 3.32
CA HIS A 56 -1.28 3.84 3.34
C HIS A 56 -0.47 3.69 2.05
N ARG A 57 0.12 4.79 1.55
CA ARG A 57 0.88 4.80 0.29
C ARG A 57 2.00 3.75 0.27
N SER A 58 2.66 3.54 1.42
CA SER A 58 3.72 2.55 1.59
C SER A 58 3.23 1.12 1.35
N PHE A 59 1.99 0.81 1.72
CA PHE A 59 1.38 -0.50 1.52
C PHE A 59 1.29 -0.82 0.03
N TYR A 60 0.64 0.04 -0.76
CA TYR A 60 0.50 -0.17 -2.20
C TYR A 60 1.83 -0.10 -2.94
N ALA A 61 2.74 0.78 -2.51
CA ALA A 61 4.08 0.85 -3.11
C ALA A 61 4.88 -0.43 -2.92
N GLN A 62 4.87 -1.01 -1.72
CA GLN A 62 5.58 -2.26 -1.43
C GLN A 62 4.92 -3.47 -2.09
N LEU A 63 3.60 -3.58 -1.94
CA LEU A 63 2.82 -4.65 -2.54
C LEU A 63 3.06 -4.71 -4.05
N THR A 64 2.95 -3.58 -4.74
CA THR A 64 3.09 -3.53 -6.20
C THR A 64 4.52 -3.78 -6.64
N LYS A 65 5.50 -3.21 -5.93
CA LYS A 65 6.91 -3.45 -6.24
C LYS A 65 7.21 -4.94 -6.20
N THR A 66 6.86 -5.63 -5.11
CA THR A 66 7.21 -7.05 -4.97
C THR A 66 6.32 -7.95 -5.82
N CYS A 67 5.00 -7.80 -5.74
CA CYS A 67 4.08 -8.70 -6.42
C CYS A 67 4.09 -8.55 -7.93
N VAL A 68 4.32 -7.34 -8.45
CA VAL A 68 4.25 -7.09 -9.89
C VAL A 68 5.65 -6.96 -10.47
N TYR A 69 6.42 -5.95 -10.05
CA TYR A 69 7.63 -5.58 -10.77
C TYR A 69 8.83 -6.47 -10.47
N ASP A 70 9.07 -6.83 -9.21
CA ASP A 70 10.17 -7.73 -8.85
C ASP A 70 9.90 -9.14 -9.41
N ALA A 71 8.65 -9.64 -9.31
CA ALA A 71 8.24 -10.91 -9.92
C ALA A 71 8.38 -10.93 -11.45
N LEU A 72 8.00 -9.84 -12.13
CA LEU A 72 8.17 -9.72 -13.58
C LEU A 72 9.64 -9.59 -13.98
N LYS A 73 10.47 -8.92 -13.16
CA LYS A 73 11.90 -8.73 -13.43
C LYS A 73 12.70 -10.02 -13.27
N GLU A 74 12.36 -10.86 -12.31
CA GLU A 74 12.97 -12.19 -12.15
C GLU A 74 12.59 -13.12 -13.32
N SER A 75 11.35 -13.03 -13.81
CA SER A 75 10.86 -13.92 -14.87
C SER A 75 11.20 -13.46 -16.29
N LEU A 76 11.43 -12.15 -16.52
CA LEU A 76 11.59 -11.58 -17.85
C LEU A 76 12.76 -10.58 -17.94
N LYS A 77 13.47 -10.64 -19.07
CA LYS A 77 14.50 -9.64 -19.43
C LYS A 77 13.93 -8.24 -19.69
N LYS A 78 12.66 -8.13 -20.10
CA LYS A 78 11.99 -6.87 -20.42
C LYS A 78 10.53 -6.93 -20.03
N VAL A 79 10.09 -5.94 -19.27
CA VAL A 79 8.69 -5.75 -18.89
C VAL A 79 7.97 -4.97 -20.00
N ASP A 80 6.93 -5.57 -20.59
CA ASP A 80 6.05 -4.93 -21.56
C ASP A 80 4.58 -4.99 -21.11
N ARG A 81 3.68 -4.35 -21.85
CA ARG A 81 2.25 -4.32 -21.52
C ARG A 81 1.63 -5.72 -21.50
N LYS A 82 2.05 -6.62 -22.40
CA LYS A 82 1.49 -7.98 -22.49
C LYS A 82 1.88 -8.81 -21.27
N ALA A 83 3.13 -8.69 -20.83
CA ALA A 83 3.64 -9.32 -19.62
C ALA A 83 2.89 -8.83 -18.38
N ILE A 84 2.68 -7.52 -18.25
CA ILE A 84 1.90 -6.95 -17.13
C ILE A 84 0.47 -7.48 -17.14
N ALA A 85 -0.23 -7.43 -18.28
CA ALA A 85 -1.62 -7.90 -18.34
C ALA A 85 -1.74 -9.39 -17.97
N LYS A 86 -0.84 -10.24 -18.49
CA LYS A 86 -0.81 -11.66 -18.15
C LYS A 86 -0.54 -11.86 -16.65
N HIS A 87 0.42 -11.15 -16.10
CA HIS A 87 0.80 -11.28 -14.70
C HIS A 87 -0.27 -10.76 -13.74
N MET A 88 -0.96 -9.67 -14.08
CA MET A 88 -2.11 -9.19 -13.30
C MET A 88 -3.24 -10.23 -13.26
N ALA A 89 -3.54 -10.87 -14.39
CA ALA A 89 -4.54 -11.96 -14.42
C ALA A 89 -4.11 -13.17 -13.59
N GLU A 90 -2.81 -13.49 -13.55
CA GLU A 90 -2.27 -14.55 -12.70
C GLU A 90 -2.38 -14.19 -11.20
N LEU A 91 -2.08 -12.96 -10.81
CA LEU A 91 -2.26 -12.48 -9.44
C LEU A 91 -3.74 -12.48 -9.02
N GLU A 92 -4.64 -12.11 -9.94
CA GLU A 92 -6.08 -12.22 -9.72
C GLU A 92 -6.53 -13.68 -9.54
N ALA A 93 -6.02 -14.61 -10.34
CA ALA A 93 -6.34 -16.03 -10.15
C ALA A 93 -5.82 -16.54 -8.79
N LEU A 94 -4.61 -16.15 -8.39
CA LEU A 94 -4.05 -16.51 -7.09
C LEU A 94 -4.88 -15.96 -5.93
N ILE A 95 -5.34 -14.71 -6.02
CA ILE A 95 -6.13 -14.10 -4.96
C ILE A 95 -7.57 -14.62 -4.92
N ASP A 96 -8.09 -15.09 -6.05
CA ASP A 96 -9.42 -15.71 -6.13
C ASP A 96 -9.45 -17.10 -5.48
N VAL A 97 -8.30 -17.79 -5.45
CA VAL A 97 -8.15 -19.12 -4.81
C VAL A 97 -7.78 -19.00 -3.32
N ALA A 98 -7.11 -17.91 -2.92
CA ALA A 98 -6.72 -17.71 -1.53
C ALA A 98 -7.91 -17.30 -0.64
N GLU A 99 -8.01 -17.89 0.54
CA GLU A 99 -9.01 -17.53 1.55
C GLU A 99 -8.55 -16.37 2.42
N ASN A 100 -7.23 -16.21 2.59
CA ASN A 100 -6.63 -15.20 3.46
C ASN A 100 -5.26 -14.70 2.97
N LYS A 101 -4.72 -13.67 3.65
CA LYS A 101 -3.44 -13.06 3.28
C LYS A 101 -2.25 -14.02 3.34
N GLU A 102 -2.21 -14.93 4.31
CA GLU A 102 -1.09 -15.87 4.51
C GLU A 102 -1.07 -16.94 3.42
N GLU A 103 -2.26 -17.42 3.02
CA GLU A 103 -2.40 -18.37 1.94
C GLU A 103 -2.01 -17.75 0.58
N PHE A 104 -2.46 -16.52 0.30
CA PHE A 104 -2.03 -15.79 -0.88
C PHE A 104 -0.50 -15.61 -0.91
N GLN A 105 0.10 -15.23 0.23
CA GLN A 105 1.55 -15.11 0.36
C GLN A 105 2.23 -16.45 0.05
N ASN A 106 1.78 -17.55 0.66
CA ASN A 106 2.33 -18.88 0.41
C ASN A 106 2.24 -19.29 -1.06
N PHE A 107 1.13 -19.02 -1.75
CA PHE A 107 1.00 -19.31 -3.17
C PHE A 107 1.92 -18.45 -4.03
N PHE A 108 2.03 -17.16 -3.71
CA PHE A 108 2.92 -16.23 -4.39
C PHE A 108 4.39 -16.67 -4.26
N GLU A 109 4.85 -16.94 -3.04
CA GLU A 109 6.22 -17.33 -2.77
C GLU A 109 6.57 -18.65 -3.47
N LYS A 110 5.67 -19.64 -3.45
CA LYS A 110 5.86 -20.93 -4.15
C LYS A 110 5.98 -20.74 -5.67
N LYS A 111 5.16 -19.87 -6.26
CA LYS A 111 5.10 -19.68 -7.71
C LYS A 111 6.27 -18.85 -8.24
N TYR A 112 6.58 -17.74 -7.57
CA TYR A 112 7.58 -16.78 -8.05
C TYR A 112 8.94 -16.90 -7.37
N ARG A 113 9.08 -17.78 -6.35
CA ARG A 113 10.31 -17.99 -5.57
C ARG A 113 10.88 -16.70 -4.97
N LEU A 114 9.98 -15.76 -4.66
CA LEU A 114 10.29 -14.46 -4.09
C LEU A 114 9.68 -14.36 -2.71
N LYS A 115 10.45 -13.83 -1.75
CA LYS A 115 9.95 -13.58 -0.40
C LYS A 115 8.96 -12.43 -0.40
N PHE A 116 7.81 -12.64 0.23
CA PHE A 116 6.79 -11.62 0.37
C PHE A 116 7.15 -10.61 1.48
N PRO A 117 6.97 -9.30 1.26
CA PRO A 117 7.30 -8.30 2.27
C PRO A 117 6.28 -8.32 3.42
N ASP A 118 6.75 -8.07 4.65
CA ASP A 118 5.83 -7.83 5.74
C ASP A 118 5.14 -6.47 5.57
N LEU A 119 3.83 -6.50 5.39
CA LEU A 119 2.99 -5.32 5.18
C LEU A 119 2.30 -4.85 6.48
N ASN A 120 2.50 -5.53 7.62
CA ASN A 120 1.85 -5.16 8.88
C ASN A 120 2.20 -3.74 9.30
N ASP A 121 3.48 -3.37 9.27
CA ASP A 121 3.95 -2.02 9.57
C ASP A 121 3.43 -0.96 8.57
N CYS A 122 3.00 -1.37 7.38
CA CYS A 122 2.42 -0.48 6.37
C CYS A 122 0.93 -0.22 6.58
N VAL A 123 0.21 -1.12 7.25
CA VAL A 123 -1.24 -1.02 7.50
C VAL A 123 -1.52 -0.53 8.92
N TYR A 124 -0.71 -0.95 9.88
CA TYR A 124 -0.77 -0.57 11.28
C TYR A 124 0.53 0.13 11.65
N PRO A 125 0.71 1.41 11.25
CA PRO A 125 1.87 2.15 11.70
C PRO A 125 1.87 2.15 13.22
N LYS A 126 2.96 1.66 13.83
CA LYS A 126 3.15 1.68 15.28
C LYS A 126 2.86 3.09 15.78
N GLU A 127 2.08 3.20 16.85
CA GLU A 127 1.91 4.49 17.52
C GLU A 127 3.30 5.03 17.80
N LYS A 128 3.60 6.21 17.26
CA LYS A 128 4.85 6.88 17.56
C LYS A 128 4.73 7.32 19.01
N GLU A 129 5.31 6.55 19.92
CA GLU A 129 5.57 7.06 21.26
C GLU A 129 6.41 8.33 21.10
N LEU A 130 5.87 9.45 21.57
CA LEU A 130 6.61 10.72 21.58
C LEU A 130 7.92 10.47 22.32
N SER A 131 9.04 10.90 21.74
CA SER A 131 10.31 10.86 22.45
C SER A 131 10.20 11.72 23.72
N ASP A 132 11.06 11.48 24.70
CA ASP A 132 11.08 12.32 25.91
C ASP A 132 11.32 13.80 25.59
N PHE A 133 12.02 14.09 24.48
CA PHE A 133 12.17 15.44 23.96
C PHE A 133 10.83 16.00 23.44
N ASP A 134 10.11 15.25 22.60
CA ASP A 134 8.85 15.69 22.02
C ASP A 134 7.76 15.87 23.09
N LYS A 135 7.75 15.01 24.13
CA LYS A 135 6.87 15.16 25.29
C LYS A 135 7.14 16.47 26.02
N LYS A 136 8.41 16.80 26.28
CA LYS A 136 8.80 18.06 26.94
C LYS A 136 8.45 19.27 26.06
N LEU A 137 8.67 19.19 24.75
CA LEU A 137 8.30 20.25 23.82
C LEU A 137 6.79 20.47 23.78
N TRP A 138 6.00 19.39 23.73
CA TRP A 138 4.55 19.44 23.74
C TRP A 138 4.02 20.11 25.02
N ILE A 139 4.56 19.76 26.19
CA ILE A 139 4.24 20.39 27.48
C ILE A 139 4.55 21.89 27.43
N ALA A 140 5.73 22.28 26.94
CA ALA A 140 6.13 23.69 26.87
C ALA A 140 5.22 24.50 25.92
N MET A 141 4.81 23.92 24.79
CA MET A 141 3.91 24.58 23.84
C MET A 141 2.50 24.78 24.38
N HIS A 142 2.01 23.87 25.22
CA HIS A 142 0.65 23.92 25.79
C HIS A 142 0.62 24.48 27.22
N TYR A 143 1.76 24.97 27.73
CA TYR A 143 1.84 25.58 29.04
C TYR A 143 1.08 26.91 29.08
N ASN A 144 -0.05 26.95 29.81
CA ASN A 144 -0.81 28.17 30.06
C ASN A 144 -0.60 28.64 31.52
N PRO A 145 0.19 29.69 31.77
CA PRO A 145 0.47 30.17 33.13
C PRO A 145 -0.72 30.80 33.84
N ARG A 146 -1.88 30.99 33.16
CA ARG A 146 -3.09 31.58 33.75
C ARG A 146 -4.02 30.58 34.43
N GLU A 147 -3.88 29.28 34.18
CA GLU A 147 -4.71 28.24 34.82
C GLU A 147 -4.26 27.93 36.26
N ASN A 148 -3.00 28.21 36.62
CA ASN A 148 -2.45 27.94 37.95
C ASN A 148 -2.71 29.05 38.99
N LYS A 149 -3.59 30.03 38.71
CA LYS A 149 -3.92 31.13 39.63
C LYS A 149 -5.33 30.99 40.24
N GLY A 150 -5.74 29.75 40.51
CA GLY A 150 -7.09 29.42 40.99
C GLY A 150 -7.19 28.87 42.41
N GLU A 151 -6.10 28.76 43.17
CA GLU A 151 -6.14 28.28 44.56
C GLU A 151 -5.13 29.05 45.43
N GLN A 152 -5.60 30.16 46.02
CA GLN A 152 -5.12 30.73 47.27
C GLN A 152 -6.32 31.26 48.06
#